data_AF-A0A8T4P232-F1
#
_entry.id   AF-A0A8T4P232-F1
#
_cell.length_a   1.000
_cell.length_b   1.000
_cell.length_c   1.000
_cell.angle_alpha   90.00
_cell.angle_beta   90.00
_cell.angle_gamma   90.00
#
_symmetry.space_group_name_H-M   'P 1'
#
loop_
_entity.id
_entity.type
_entity.pdbx_description
1 polymer ?
#
loop_
_entity_poly.entity_id
_entity_poly.type
_entity_poly.pdbx_seq_one_letter_code
_entity_poly.pdbx_strand_id
1 'polypeptide(L)' 'MVRYATIETDKGTIKAELYVKQAPITTKNFIDLANSGFYNGLAFHRVEPGFVVQGG' A
#
# COMPACT_ATOMS: atom_id res chain seq x y z
N MET A 1 0.31 18.69 -3.84
CA MET A 1 1.50 17.84 -3.69
C MET A 1 1.08 16.40 -3.96
N VAL A 2 1.74 15.72 -4.88
CA VAL A 2 1.50 14.29 -5.17
C VAL A 2 2.27 13.47 -4.13
N ARG A 3 1.69 12.35 -3.66
CA ARG A 3 2.34 11.42 -2.74
C ARG A 3 2.44 10.04 -3.36
N TYR A 4 3.53 9.35 -3.09
CA TYR A 4 3.74 7.97 -3.49
C TYR A 4 4.00 7.09 -2.27
N ALA A 5 3.50 5.86 -2.31
CA ALA A 5 3.88 4.78 -1.42
C ALA A 5 4.78 3.81 -2.17
N THR A 6 5.87 3.40 -1.52
CA THR A 6 6.76 2.34 -1.99
C THR A 6 6.52 1.12 -1.13
N ILE A 7 6.11 0.02 -1.74
CA ILE A 7 5.86 -1.26 -1.08
C ILE A 7 6.95 -2.21 -1.56
N GLU A 8 7.86 -2.58 -0.66
CA GLU A 8 8.94 -3.52 -0.93
C GLU A 8 8.47 -4.94 -0.64
N THR A 9 8.67 -5.84 -1.60
CA THR A 9 8.29 -7.24 -1.49
C THR A 9 9.46 -8.12 -1.94
N ASP A 10 9.41 -9.40 -1.61
CA ASP A 10 10.33 -10.43 -2.11
C ASP A 10 10.32 -10.55 -3.65
N LYS A 11 9.21 -10.18 -4.28
CA LYS A 11 9.03 -10.21 -5.75
C LYS A 11 9.33 -8.87 -6.44
N GLY A 12 9.83 -7.89 -5.70
CA GLY A 12 10.21 -6.57 -6.20
C GLY A 12 9.38 -5.44 -5.61
N THR A 13 9.61 -4.23 -6.12
CA THR A 13 9.03 -3.00 -5.57
C THR A 13 7.78 -2.59 -6.34
N ILE A 14 6.71 -2.32 -5.60
CA ILE A 14 5.48 -1.72 -6.12
C ILE A 14 5.47 -0.24 -5.72
N LYS A 15 5.24 0.65 -6.69
CA LYS A 15 5.09 2.09 -6.44
C LYS A 15 3.66 2.52 -6.75
N ALA A 16 2.95 3.03 -5.75
CA ALA A 16 1.57 3.47 -5.86
C ALA A 16 1.46 4.99 -5.65
N GLU A 17 0.79 5.70 -6.56
CA GLU A 17 0.39 7.10 -6.33
C GLU A 17 -0.83 7.15 -5.41
N LEU A 18 -0.81 8.06 -4.43
CA LEU A 18 -1.91 8.25 -3.49
C LEU A 18 -2.74 9.48 -3.88
N TYR A 19 -4.01 9.25 -4.17
CA TYR A 19 -4.99 10.29 -4.51
C TYR A 19 -5.53 11.01 -3.26
N VAL A 20 -4.66 11.78 -2.61
CA VAL A 20 -4.92 12.45 -1.33
C VAL A 20 -6.09 13.43 -1.35
N LYS A 21 -6.43 14.00 -2.50
CA LYS A 21 -7.57 14.92 -2.64
C LYS A 21 -8.90 14.18 -2.72
N GLN A 22 -8.90 13.02 -3.39
CA GLN A 22 -10.09 12.21 -3.64
C GLN A 22 -10.46 11.35 -2.44
N ALA A 23 -9.46 10.83 -1.71
CA ALA A 23 -9.67 9.97 -0.54
C ALA A 23 -8.82 10.44 0.66
N PRO A 24 -9.09 11.64 1.22
CA PRO A 24 -8.22 12.26 2.22
C PRO A 24 -8.10 11.45 3.52
N ILE A 25 -9.20 10.86 4.01
CA ILE A 25 -9.20 10.08 5.27
C ILE A 25 -8.47 8.75 5.06
N THR A 26 -8.80 8.02 3.99
CA THR A 26 -8.19 6.72 3.69
C THR A 26 -6.68 6.86 3.43
N THR A 27 -6.28 7.85 2.63
CA THR A 27 -4.85 8.08 2.36
C THR A 27 -4.11 8.51 3.61
N LYS A 28 -4.71 9.35 4.48
CA LYS A 28 -4.10 9.67 5.79
C LYS A 28 -3.88 8.43 6.64
N ASN A 29 -4.91 7.61 6.83
CA ASN A 29 -4.81 6.39 7.64
C ASN A 29 -3.76 5.41 7.08
N PHE A 30 -3.74 5.23 5.76
CA PHE A 30 -2.75 4.39 5.10
C PHE A 30 -1.32 4.90 5.31
N ILE A 31 -1.09 6.21 5.16
CA ILE A 31 0.22 6.84 5.37
C ILE A 31 0.67 6.67 6.84
N ASP A 32 -0.24 6.88 7.79
CA ASP A 32 0.09 6.79 9.21
C ASP A 32 0.48 5.35 9.60
N LEU A 33 -0.26 4.34 9.10
CA LEU A 33 0.06 2.92 9.29
C LEU A 33 1.37 2.53 8.59
N ALA A 34 1.61 3.00 7.37
CA ALA A 34 2.84 2.70 6.64
C ALA A 34 4.07 3.29 7.36
N ASN A 35 3.98 4.54 7.81
CA ASN A 35 5.08 5.21 8.51
C ASN A 35 5.33 4.67 9.92
N SER A 36 4.34 4.04 10.56
CA SER A 36 4.54 3.32 11.83
C SER A 36 5.13 1.93 11.65
N GLY A 37 5.34 1.49 10.40
CA GLY A 37 5.85 0.17 10.07
C GLY A 37 4.81 -0.95 10.20
N PHE A 38 3.52 -0.62 10.31
CA PHE A 38 2.45 -1.60 10.50
C PHE A 38 2.44 -2.70 9.44
N TYR A 39 2.68 -2.34 8.17
CA TYR A 39 2.66 -3.30 7.05
C TYR A 39 3.95 -4.13 6.91
N ASN A 40 4.99 -3.86 7.70
CA ASN A 40 6.27 -4.56 7.58
C ASN A 40 6.11 -6.02 8.01
N GLY A 41 6.50 -6.94 7.13
CA GLY A 41 6.40 -8.38 7.37
C GLY A 41 5.00 -8.99 7.15
N LEU A 42 4.00 -8.18 6.79
CA LEU A 42 2.68 -8.68 6.41
C LEU A 42 2.70 -9.22 4.97
N ALA A 43 1.99 -10.32 4.74
CA ALA A 43 1.93 -10.99 3.45
C ALA A 43 0.68 -10.57 2.65
N PHE A 44 0.77 -10.72 1.32
CA PHE A 44 -0.43 -10.85 0.49
C PHE A 44 -1.05 -12.22 0.73
N HIS A 45 -1.98 -12.31 1.68
CA HIS A 45 -2.59 -13.57 2.08
C HIS A 45 -3.62 -14.11 1.05
N ARG A 46 -4.01 -13.28 0.07
CA ARG A 46 -4.88 -13.70 -1.04
C ARG A 46 -4.31 -13.23 -2.37
N VAL A 47 -4.14 -14.17 -3.31
CA VAL A 47 -3.55 -13.93 -4.64
C VAL A 47 -4.42 -14.61 -5.70
N GLU A 48 -5.08 -13.81 -6.53
CA GLU A 48 -5.86 -14.29 -7.68
C GLU A 48 -5.23 -13.80 -8.99
N PRO A 49 -4.53 -14.68 -9.73
CA PRO A 49 -3.88 -14.31 -10.98
C PRO A 49 -4.86 -13.71 -12.00
N GLY A 50 -4.47 -12.58 -12.60
CA GLY A 50 -5.32 -11.86 -13.55
C GLY A 50 -6.45 -11.03 -12.92
N PHE A 51 -6.57 -11.02 -11.59
CA PHE A 51 -7.60 -10.26 -10.89
C PHE A 51 -7.02 -9.34 -9.81
N VAL A 52 -6.72 -9.87 -8.62
CA VAL A 52 -6.32 -9.02 -7.48
C VAL A 52 -5.44 -9.76 -6.47
N VAL A 53 -4.53 -9.01 -5.86
CA VAL A 53 -3.84 -9.41 -4.63
C VAL A 53 -4.36 -8.59 -3.46
N GLN A 54 -4.52 -9.23 -2.31
CA GLN A 54 -4.99 -8.60 -1.08
C GLN A 54 -4.05 -8.96 0.06
N GLY A 55 -3.65 -7.94 0.81
CA GLY A 55 -2.68 -8.00 1.89
C GLY A 55 -2.73 -6.72 2.69
N GLY A 56 -1.73 -6.56 3.57
CA GLY A 56 -1.82 -5.66 4.70
C GLY A 56 -2.59 -6.34 5.81
#